data_AF-A0A349HXI3-F1
#
_entry.id   AF-A0A349HXI3-F1
#
_cell.length_a   1.000
_cell.length_b   1.000
_cell.length_c   1.000
_cell.angle_alpha   90.00
_cell.angle_beta   90.00
_cell.angle_gamma   90.00
#
_symmetry.space_group_name_H-M   'P 1'
#
loop_
_entity.id
_entity.type
_entity.pdbx_description
1 polymer ?
#
loop_
_entity_poly.entity_id
_entity_poly.type
_entity_poly.pdbx_seq_one_letter_code
_entity_poly.pdbx_strand_id
1 'polypeptide(L)'
;MQSLNEILTELENVDNTTKNKVENELVSIGEAVVPELVNKLQVVRGIKRGVVAMTLIRLGDASVKYLEKAAHDNKDFEWVAEYLIREIKGMAA
;
A
#
# COMPACT_ATOMS: atom_id res chain seq x y z
N MET A 1 -18.38 8.84 2.58
CA MET A 1 -17.09 8.33 2.10
C MET A 1 -16.76 7.10 2.92
N GLN A 2 -16.48 5.96 2.27
CA GLN A 2 -15.98 4.78 2.97
C GLN A 2 -14.54 5.07 3.46
N SER A 3 -14.22 4.59 4.64
CA SER A 3 -12.86 4.62 5.20
C SER A 3 -11.98 3.54 4.58
N LEU A 4 -10.65 3.73 4.64
CA LEU A 4 -9.70 2.73 4.16
C LEU A 4 -9.91 1.36 4.83
N ASN A 5 -10.30 1.33 6.11
CA ASN A 5 -10.60 0.08 6.80
C ASN A 5 -11.80 -0.64 6.20
N GLU A 6 -12.89 0.08 5.92
CA GLU A 6 -14.09 -0.49 5.30
C GLU A 6 -13.76 -1.02 3.90
N ILE A 7 -13.00 -0.28 3.11
CA ILE A 7 -12.52 -0.72 1.79
C ILE A 7 -11.68 -2.01 1.92
N LEU A 8 -10.79 -2.09 2.91
CA LEU A 8 -9.95 -3.27 3.13
C LEU A 8 -10.70 -4.45 3.76
N THR A 9 -11.85 -4.25 4.41
CA THR A 9 -12.69 -5.37 4.89
C THR A 9 -13.33 -6.16 3.75
N GLU A 10 -13.48 -5.55 2.56
CA GLU A 10 -13.93 -6.28 1.36
C GLU A 10 -12.98 -7.44 1.00
N LEU A 11 -11.72 -7.41 1.47
CA LEU A 11 -10.69 -8.42 1.17
C LEU A 11 -10.69 -9.65 2.10
N GLU A 12 -11.71 -9.87 2.93
CA GLU A 12 -11.72 -10.97 3.89
C GLU A 12 -12.04 -12.35 3.29
N ASN A 13 -12.72 -12.41 2.14
CA ASN A 13 -13.16 -13.66 1.50
C ASN A 13 -13.07 -13.61 -0.05
N VAL A 14 -11.93 -13.21 -0.62
CA VAL A 14 -11.90 -12.68 -1.99
C VAL A 14 -11.21 -13.50 -3.08
N ASP A 15 -11.85 -13.45 -4.24
CA ASP A 15 -11.31 -13.76 -5.56
C ASP A 15 -10.44 -12.61 -6.13
N ASN A 16 -9.86 -12.82 -7.32
CA ASN A 16 -9.01 -11.81 -7.95
C ASN A 16 -9.80 -10.57 -8.43
N THR A 17 -11.11 -10.71 -8.71
CA THR A 17 -11.97 -9.60 -9.15
C THR A 17 -12.10 -8.55 -8.05
N THR A 18 -12.32 -9.00 -6.81
CA THR A 18 -12.50 -8.10 -5.68
C THR A 18 -11.20 -7.37 -5.32
N LYS A 19 -10.04 -8.05 -5.45
CA LYS A 19 -8.72 -7.41 -5.28
C LYS A 19 -8.53 -6.24 -6.25
N ASN A 20 -8.80 -6.47 -7.53
CA ASN A 20 -8.63 -5.45 -8.56
C ASN A 20 -9.58 -4.27 -8.36
N LYS A 21 -10.82 -4.52 -7.94
CA LYS A 21 -11.78 -3.46 -7.61
C LYS A 21 -11.26 -2.58 -6.47
N VAL A 22 -10.87 -3.19 -5.35
CA VAL A 22 -10.35 -2.48 -4.17
C VAL A 22 -9.12 -1.67 -4.52
N GLU A 23 -8.16 -2.27 -5.24
CA GLU A 23 -6.94 -1.57 -5.66
C GLU A 23 -7.26 -0.36 -6.56
N ASN A 24 -8.16 -0.52 -7.53
CA ASN A 24 -8.57 0.57 -8.41
C ASN A 24 -9.30 1.69 -7.65
N GLU A 25 -10.14 1.34 -6.68
CA GLU A 25 -10.82 2.31 -5.82
C GLU A 25 -9.79 3.14 -5.03
N LEU A 26 -8.83 2.48 -4.37
CA LEU A 26 -7.78 3.16 -3.62
C LEU A 26 -6.89 4.06 -4.49
N VAL A 27 -6.52 3.59 -5.69
CA VAL A 27 -5.78 4.40 -6.66
C VAL A 27 -6.61 5.60 -7.14
N SER A 28 -7.93 5.46 -7.28
CA SER A 28 -8.81 6.57 -7.68
C SER A 28 -8.92 7.67 -6.62
N ILE A 29 -8.78 7.32 -5.32
CA ILE A 29 -8.71 8.31 -4.25
C ILE A 29 -7.40 9.11 -4.33
N GLY A 30 -6.34 8.49 -4.86
CA GLY A 30 -5.08 9.14 -5.18
C GLY A 30 -4.19 9.41 -3.95
N GLU A 31 -3.38 10.47 -4.02
CA GLU A 31 -2.32 10.71 -3.03
C GLU A 31 -2.82 10.95 -1.60
N ALA A 32 -4.10 11.33 -1.44
CA ALA A 32 -4.70 11.62 -0.14
C ALA A 32 -4.67 10.43 0.83
N VAL A 33 -4.70 9.20 0.31
CA VAL A 33 -4.69 7.97 1.14
C VAL A 33 -3.30 7.43 1.42
N VAL A 34 -2.25 7.98 0.79
CA VAL A 34 -0.87 7.47 0.92
C VAL A 34 -0.39 7.38 2.38
N PRO A 35 -0.54 8.40 3.25
CA PRO A 35 -0.10 8.30 4.63
C PRO A 35 -0.78 7.14 5.38
N GLU A 36 -2.07 6.96 5.14
CA GLU A 36 -2.86 5.92 5.81
C GLU A 36 -2.51 4.52 5.27
N LEU A 37 -2.29 4.39 3.96
CA LEU A 37 -1.84 3.15 3.33
C LEU A 37 -0.48 2.70 3.88
N VAL A 38 0.48 3.62 4.04
CA VAL A 38 1.79 3.29 4.64
C VAL A 38 1.64 2.85 6.10
N ASN A 39 0.80 3.51 6.88
CA ASN A 39 0.49 3.08 8.25
C ASN A 39 -0.15 1.68 8.28
N LYS A 40 -1.08 1.40 7.35
CA LYS A 40 -1.72 0.09 7.26
C LYS A 40 -0.76 -1.00 6.85
N LEU A 41 0.13 -0.74 5.90
CA LEU A 41 1.10 -1.71 5.39
C LEU A 41 1.96 -2.33 6.51
N GLN A 42 2.22 -1.58 7.57
CA GLN A 42 2.99 -2.03 8.74
C GLN A 42 2.22 -3.03 9.62
N VAL A 43 0.88 -2.89 9.72
CA VAL A 43 0.04 -3.67 10.65
C VAL A 43 -0.77 -4.77 9.96
N VAL A 44 -1.18 -4.59 8.70
CA VAL A 44 -1.98 -5.59 7.99
C VAL A 44 -1.11 -6.76 7.51
N ARG A 45 -1.75 -7.91 7.28
CA ARG A 45 -1.11 -9.17 6.88
C ARG A 45 -1.88 -9.81 5.72
N GLY A 46 -1.29 -10.84 5.11
CA GLY A 46 -1.92 -11.61 4.03
C GLY A 46 -2.32 -10.76 2.83
N ILE A 47 -3.50 -11.04 2.26
CA ILE A 47 -4.02 -10.40 1.04
C ILE A 47 -4.11 -8.88 1.18
N LYS A 48 -4.60 -8.38 2.33
CA LYS A 48 -4.72 -6.93 2.60
C LYS A 48 -3.37 -6.24 2.45
N ARG A 49 -2.29 -6.85 2.96
CA ARG A 49 -0.93 -6.31 2.83
C ARG A 49 -0.46 -6.24 1.39
N GLY A 50 -0.76 -7.28 0.59
CA GLY A 50 -0.43 -7.31 -0.84
C GLY A 50 -1.14 -6.20 -1.63
N VAL A 51 -2.44 -6.01 -1.42
CA VAL A 51 -3.21 -4.95 -2.10
C VAL A 51 -2.72 -3.57 -1.71
N VAL A 52 -2.44 -3.32 -0.42
CA VAL A 52 -1.88 -2.04 0.03
C VAL A 52 -0.50 -1.78 -0.61
N ALA A 53 0.38 -2.79 -0.65
CA ALA A 53 1.68 -2.67 -1.30
C ALA A 53 1.55 -2.35 -2.79
N MET A 54 0.70 -3.07 -3.52
CA MET A 54 0.48 -2.86 -4.95
C MET A 54 -0.13 -1.49 -5.24
N THR A 55 -1.06 -1.04 -4.40
CA THR A 55 -1.64 0.31 -4.47
C THR A 55 -0.55 1.38 -4.31
N LEU A 56 0.33 1.24 -3.32
CA LEU A 56 1.43 2.19 -3.11
C LEU A 56 2.41 2.25 -4.29
N ILE A 57 2.69 1.11 -4.93
CA ILE A 57 3.50 1.05 -6.17
C ILE A 57 2.79 1.81 -7.30
N ARG A 58 1.48 1.59 -7.50
CA ARG A 58 0.69 2.27 -8.53
C ARG A 58 0.54 3.77 -8.31
N LEU A 59 0.50 4.21 -7.06
CA LEU A 59 0.53 5.62 -6.69
C LEU A 59 1.92 6.25 -6.91
N GLY A 60 2.96 5.44 -7.05
CA GLY A 60 4.28 5.87 -7.51
C GLY A 60 5.01 6.79 -6.53
N ASP A 61 5.67 7.82 -7.07
CA ASP A 61 6.58 8.71 -6.33
C ASP A 61 5.92 9.40 -5.13
N ALA A 62 4.60 9.62 -5.17
CA ALA A 62 3.84 10.17 -4.04
C ALA A 62 4.01 9.34 -2.75
N SER A 63 4.24 8.04 -2.89
CA SER A 63 4.45 7.09 -1.78
C SER A 63 5.85 7.15 -1.17
N VAL A 64 6.87 7.58 -1.94
CA VAL A 64 8.29 7.43 -1.57
C VAL A 64 8.63 8.13 -0.26
N LYS A 65 8.24 9.40 -0.10
CA LYS A 65 8.56 10.17 1.12
C LYS A 65 7.98 9.55 2.40
N TYR A 66 6.82 8.90 2.29
CA TYR A 66 6.17 8.26 3.44
C TYR A 66 6.79 6.89 3.74
N LEU A 67 7.18 6.16 2.70
CA LEU A 67 7.91 4.90 2.83
C LEU A 67 9.29 5.12 3.47
N GLU A 68 10.04 6.14 3.04
CA GLU A 68 11.33 6.50 3.63
C GLU A 68 11.19 6.86 5.11
N LYS A 69 10.18 7.67 5.45
CA LYS A 69 9.89 8.00 6.85
C LYS A 69 9.54 6.75 7.67
N ALA A 70 8.69 5.88 7.15
CA ALA A 70 8.31 4.66 7.85
C ALA A 70 9.49 3.67 8.02
N ALA A 71 10.39 3.60 7.04
CA ALA A 71 11.63 2.81 7.13
C ALA A 71 12.56 3.32 8.24
N HIS A 72 12.68 4.65 8.34
CA HIS A 72 13.46 5.30 9.39
C HIS A 72 12.85 5.07 10.78
N ASP A 73 11.52 5.23 10.91
CA ASP A 73 10.81 5.16 12.18
C ASP A 73 10.59 3.71 12.66
N ASN A 74 10.65 2.72 11.77
CA ASN A 74 10.41 1.31 12.07
C ASN A 74 11.41 0.40 11.34
N LYS A 75 12.44 -0.04 12.07
CA LYS A 75 13.52 -0.90 11.54
C LYS A 75 13.05 -2.28 11.07
N ASP A 76 11.99 -2.83 11.66
CA ASP A 76 11.41 -4.10 11.17
C ASP A 76 10.69 -3.92 9.83
N PHE A 77 10.32 -2.68 9.49
CA PHE A 77 9.64 -2.33 8.25
C PHE A 77 10.60 -1.82 7.15
N GLU A 78 11.82 -1.44 7.50
CA GLU A 78 12.83 -0.84 6.60
C GLU A 78 12.99 -1.62 5.30
N TRP A 79 13.20 -2.94 5.37
CA TRP A 79 13.37 -3.79 4.19
C TRP A 79 12.17 -3.73 3.23
N VAL A 80 10.95 -3.69 3.78
CA VAL A 80 9.71 -3.67 3.00
C VAL A 80 9.55 -2.33 2.30
N ALA A 81 9.81 -1.24 3.02
CA ALA A 81 9.76 0.10 2.48
C ALA A 81 10.79 0.29 1.36
N GLU A 82 12.04 -0.14 1.58
CA GLU A 82 13.09 -0.08 0.56
C GLU A 82 12.74 -0.89 -0.68
N TYR A 83 12.18 -2.10 -0.50
CA TYR A 83 11.72 -2.91 -1.62
C TYR A 83 10.69 -2.17 -2.47
N LEU A 84 9.66 -1.60 -1.85
CA LEU A 84 8.63 -0.85 -2.58
C LEU A 84 9.17 0.41 -3.26
N ILE A 85 10.12 1.11 -2.63
CA ILE A 85 10.77 2.28 -3.24
C ILE A 85 11.55 1.87 -4.50
N ARG A 86 12.21 0.71 -4.51
CA ARG A 86 12.91 0.19 -5.71
C ARG A 86 11.93 -0.14 -6.83
N GLU A 87 10.83 -0.82 -6.51
CA GLU A 87 9.75 -1.12 -7.46
C GLU A 87 9.17 0.17 -8.06
N ILE A 88 8.87 1.17 -7.24
CA ILE A 88 8.35 2.48 -7.69
C ILE A 88 9.33 3.17 -8.65
N LYS A 89 10.63 3.15 -8.32
CA LYS A 89 11.66 3.80 -9.13
C LYS A 89 12.05 2.99 -10.38
N GLY A 90 11.39 1.84 -10.63
CA GLY A 90 11.72 0.96 -11.76
C GLY A 90 13.11 0.34 -11.67
N MET A 91 13.70 0.32 -10.48
CA MET A 91 14.96 -0.37 -10.22
C MET A 91 14.61 -1.84 -9.97
N ALA A 92 14.45 -2.59 -11.07
CA ALA A 92 14.26 -4.03 -11.02
C ALA A 92 15.37 -4.67 -10.17
N ALA A 93 14.98 -5.59 -9.29
CA ALA A 93 15.89 -6.40 -8.47
C ALA A 93 16.81 -7.29 -9.31
#